data_AF-A0A3D4QXT8-F1
#
_entry.id   AF-A0A3D4QXT8-F1
#
_cell.length_a   1.000
_cell.length_b   1.000
_cell.length_c   1.000
_cell.angle_alpha   90.00
_cell.angle_beta   90.00
_cell.angle_gamma   90.00
#
_symmetry.space_group_name_H-M   'P 1'
#
loop_
_entity.id
_entity.type
_entity.pdbx_description
1 polymer ?
#
loop_
_entity_poly.entity_id
_entity_poly.type
_entity_poly.pdbx_seq_one_letter_code
_entity_poly.pdbx_strand_id
1 'polypeptide(L)'
;MQEKQFIYAVARIRSHEMKLLDTQFIEQLMAADDVDECLQLLMNKGWGHESSLSPEQILDHEYEKTWKLMEELIDDMSLFNVFLLPNDYHNLKAAIKLVISNSSSTGYFTDHCTIDPETMVEAVKTKNFTLLPEHMSAVAEEAYNTVVQTGNGQLCDVIIDKAAMETMYEVSSKQSNEVLQWHAEIKVAASNIKIAVRGQKTGKDLKWIQNAMAYCDSLDIEALAQAAFFSFEAICEYLRNTDYAEGVDELERSLSSFELWCENWYMRKIKPQKYNQFTIGPLAAYLLARENEIKMVRMILLGKLNQLPEEAIRERLRIMYV
;
A
#
# COMPACT_ATOMS: atom_id res chain seq x y z
N MET A 1 -21.35 -5.43 -22.32
CA MET A 1 -21.01 -3.99 -22.35
C MET A 1 -19.65 -3.76 -21.70
N GLN A 2 -19.42 -4.26 -20.48
CA GLN A 2 -18.12 -4.26 -19.79
C GLN A 2 -16.95 -4.87 -20.61
N GLU A 3 -17.16 -6.00 -21.30
CA GLU A 3 -16.08 -6.63 -22.08
C GLU A 3 -15.55 -5.75 -23.23
N LYS A 4 -16.43 -5.03 -23.94
CA LYS A 4 -16.03 -4.08 -24.99
C LYS A 4 -15.31 -2.85 -24.41
N GLN A 5 -15.73 -2.40 -23.24
CA GLN A 5 -15.05 -1.33 -22.50
C GLN A 5 -13.64 -1.77 -22.10
N PHE A 6 -13.47 -2.98 -21.56
CA PHE A 6 -12.15 -3.49 -21.19
C PHE A 6 -11.22 -3.63 -22.39
N ILE A 7 -11.69 -4.09 -23.55
CA ILE A 7 -10.84 -4.17 -24.75
C ILE A 7 -10.28 -2.79 -25.13
N TYR A 8 -11.14 -1.77 -25.17
CA TYR A 8 -10.72 -0.41 -25.47
C TYR A 8 -9.75 0.14 -24.41
N ALA A 9 -10.10 -0.05 -23.13
CA ALA A 9 -9.31 0.41 -22.01
C ALA A 9 -7.93 -0.25 -21.98
N VAL A 10 -7.85 -1.57 -22.17
CA VAL A 10 -6.59 -2.30 -22.23
C VAL A 10 -5.74 -1.82 -23.41
N ALA A 11 -6.31 -1.60 -24.59
CA ALA A 11 -5.56 -1.06 -25.73
C ALA A 11 -4.93 0.31 -25.41
N ARG A 12 -5.66 1.18 -24.71
CA ARG A 12 -5.12 2.46 -24.20
C ARG A 12 -4.00 2.23 -23.19
N ILE A 13 -4.19 1.37 -22.20
CA ILE A 13 -3.16 1.02 -21.20
C ILE A 13 -1.88 0.53 -21.88
N ARG A 14 -1.94 -0.30 -22.92
CA ARG A 14 -0.74 -0.77 -23.64
C ARG A 14 0.11 0.37 -24.20
N SER A 15 -0.53 1.42 -24.71
CA SER A 15 0.21 2.61 -25.17
C SER A 15 0.84 3.38 -24.02
N HIS A 16 0.23 3.38 -22.83
CA HIS A 16 0.76 4.04 -21.64
C HIS A 16 1.85 3.22 -20.95
N GLU A 17 1.81 1.89 -21.02
CA GLU A 17 2.87 1.01 -20.51
C GLU A 17 4.23 1.30 -21.15
N MET A 18 4.27 1.76 -22.41
CA MET A 18 5.51 2.18 -23.09
C MET A 18 6.17 3.41 -22.45
N LYS A 19 5.44 4.16 -21.62
CA LYS A 19 5.94 5.37 -20.94
C LYS A 19 6.39 5.10 -19.51
N LEU A 20 6.18 3.88 -19.01
CA LEU A 20 6.67 3.44 -17.72
C LEU A 20 8.21 3.53 -17.66
N LEU A 21 8.72 3.72 -16.45
CA LEU A 21 10.13 3.76 -16.14
C LEU A 21 10.67 2.33 -16.10
N ASP A 22 11.65 2.06 -16.95
CA ASP A 22 12.40 0.81 -16.94
C ASP A 22 13.59 0.89 -15.97
N THR A 23 14.25 -0.24 -15.76
CA THR A 23 15.44 -0.32 -14.92
C THR A 23 16.55 0.62 -15.41
N GLN A 24 16.70 0.82 -16.72
CA GLN A 24 17.73 1.70 -17.27
C GLN A 24 17.50 3.16 -16.85
N PHE A 25 16.27 3.64 -16.92
CA PHE A 25 15.93 4.99 -16.49
C PHE A 25 16.10 5.16 -14.97
N ILE A 26 15.79 4.13 -14.17
CA ILE A 26 16.07 4.16 -12.73
C ILE A 26 17.57 4.28 -12.45
N GLU A 27 18.42 3.53 -13.15
CA GLU A 27 19.89 3.68 -13.01
C GLU A 27 20.36 5.08 -13.45
N GLN A 28 19.71 5.67 -14.47
CA GLN A 28 19.99 7.05 -14.87
C GLN A 28 19.65 8.06 -13.76
N LEU A 29 18.51 7.91 -13.07
CA LEU A 29 18.17 8.75 -11.92
C LEU A 29 19.14 8.55 -10.75
N MET A 30 19.59 7.32 -10.51
CA MET A 30 20.59 7.03 -9.48
C MET A 30 21.93 7.71 -9.77
N ALA A 31 22.33 7.77 -11.04
CA ALA A 31 23.59 8.36 -11.49
C ALA A 31 23.57 9.90 -11.56
N ALA A 32 22.40 10.53 -11.44
CA ALA A 32 22.28 11.99 -11.42
C ALA A 32 23.01 12.60 -10.21
N ASP A 33 23.61 13.77 -10.38
CA ASP A 33 24.45 14.43 -9.38
C ASP A 33 23.60 14.95 -8.21
N ASP A 34 22.42 15.51 -8.51
CA ASP A 34 21.54 16.11 -7.52
C ASP A 34 20.05 15.93 -7.84
N VAL A 35 19.21 16.46 -6.95
CA VAL A 35 17.75 16.41 -7.08
C VAL A 35 17.27 17.19 -8.31
N ASP A 36 17.90 18.31 -8.66
CA ASP A 36 17.47 19.15 -9.79
C ASP A 36 17.69 18.42 -11.12
N GLU A 37 18.82 17.74 -11.27
CA GLU A 37 19.06 16.87 -12.43
C GLU A 37 18.04 15.72 -12.49
N CYS A 38 17.72 15.08 -11.36
CA CYS A 38 16.66 14.06 -11.31
C CYS A 38 15.32 14.61 -11.79
N LEU A 39 14.92 15.80 -11.33
CA LEU A 39 13.66 16.44 -11.74
C LEU A 39 13.67 16.76 -13.24
N GLN A 40 14.78 17.24 -13.79
CA GLN A 40 14.92 17.47 -15.24
C GLN A 40 14.78 16.18 -16.05
N LEU A 41 15.42 15.09 -15.62
CA LEU A 41 15.31 13.78 -16.27
C LEU A 41 13.86 13.27 -16.26
N LEU A 42 13.18 13.39 -15.13
CA LEU A 42 11.76 13.04 -14.97
C LEU A 42 10.87 13.88 -15.90
N MET A 43 11.06 15.20 -15.92
CA MET A 43 10.31 16.10 -16.82
C MET A 43 10.53 15.75 -18.29
N ASN A 44 11.76 15.44 -18.70
CA ASN A 44 12.06 14.99 -20.06
C ASN A 44 11.39 13.64 -20.41
N LYS A 45 11.20 12.77 -19.41
CA LYS A 45 10.43 11.52 -19.53
C LYS A 45 8.91 11.75 -19.52
N GLY A 46 8.46 12.99 -19.30
CA GLY A 46 7.05 13.38 -19.29
C GLY A 46 6.39 13.25 -17.92
N TRP A 47 7.17 13.28 -16.84
CA TRP A 47 6.68 13.35 -15.46
C TRP A 47 6.50 14.81 -15.00
N GLY A 48 5.44 15.06 -14.24
CA GLY A 48 5.14 16.39 -13.72
C GLY A 48 4.55 17.34 -14.76
N HIS A 49 4.47 18.62 -14.40
CA HIS A 49 4.06 19.73 -15.27
C HIS A 49 5.12 20.83 -15.24
N GLU A 50 5.08 21.80 -16.17
CA GLU A 50 6.01 22.94 -16.20
C GLU A 50 6.04 23.75 -14.88
N SER A 51 4.98 23.65 -14.07
CA SER A 51 4.83 24.30 -12.76
C SER A 51 5.24 23.42 -11.57
N SER A 52 5.64 22.17 -11.79
CA SER A 52 6.07 21.26 -10.73
C SER A 52 7.53 21.56 -10.37
N LEU A 53 7.73 22.33 -9.30
CA LEU A 53 9.04 22.83 -8.86
C LEU A 53 9.65 22.03 -7.71
N SER A 54 8.90 21.10 -7.10
CA SER A 54 9.39 20.25 -6.00
C SER A 54 9.22 18.75 -6.28
N PRO A 55 10.01 17.89 -5.61
CA PRO A 55 9.82 16.43 -5.62
C PRO A 55 8.38 16.00 -5.36
N GLU A 56 7.76 16.55 -4.31
CA GLU A 56 6.38 16.24 -3.92
C GLU A 56 5.40 16.61 -5.04
N GLN A 57 5.53 17.82 -5.61
CA GLN A 57 4.64 18.27 -6.68
C GLN A 57 4.72 17.40 -7.94
N ILE A 58 5.89 16.86 -8.30
CA ILE A 58 6.00 15.91 -9.42
C ILE A 58 5.33 14.59 -9.07
N LEU A 59 5.57 14.05 -7.88
CA LEU A 59 5.03 12.77 -7.44
C LEU A 59 3.50 12.81 -7.34
N ASP A 60 2.95 13.87 -6.75
CA ASP A 60 1.51 14.07 -6.60
C ASP A 60 0.85 14.27 -7.97
N HIS A 61 1.48 15.05 -8.87
CA HIS A 61 0.99 15.19 -10.24
C HIS A 61 0.91 13.85 -10.97
N GLU A 62 1.92 13.00 -10.84
CA GLU A 62 1.95 11.70 -11.50
C GLU A 62 0.99 10.68 -10.87
N TYR A 63 0.70 10.83 -9.58
CA TYR A 63 -0.36 10.07 -8.91
C TYR A 63 -1.75 10.48 -9.44
N GLU A 64 -2.04 11.78 -9.47
CA GLU A 64 -3.28 12.36 -9.99
C GLU A 64 -3.52 12.00 -11.47
N LYS A 65 -2.49 12.14 -12.29
CA LYS A 65 -2.52 11.77 -13.72
C LYS A 65 -2.83 10.30 -13.92
N THR A 66 -2.38 9.43 -13.01
CA THR A 66 -2.65 7.99 -13.08
C THR A 66 -4.13 7.71 -12.78
N TRP A 67 -4.70 8.33 -11.75
CA TRP A 67 -6.10 8.15 -11.38
C TRP A 67 -7.07 8.78 -12.40
N LYS A 68 -6.77 9.97 -12.91
CA LYS A 68 -7.55 10.58 -14.02
C LYS A 68 -7.59 9.69 -15.26
N LEU A 69 -6.47 9.03 -15.59
CA LEU A 69 -6.47 8.06 -16.67
C LEU A 69 -7.41 6.88 -16.37
N MET A 70 -7.48 6.39 -15.12
CA MET A 70 -8.43 5.32 -14.78
C MET A 70 -9.88 5.79 -14.97
N GLU A 71 -10.22 7.00 -14.49
CA GLU A 71 -11.55 7.61 -14.64
C GLU A 71 -11.96 7.81 -16.11
N GLU A 72 -10.99 8.10 -17.00
CA GLU A 72 -11.25 8.20 -18.44
C GLU A 72 -11.52 6.82 -19.10
N LEU A 73 -11.00 5.74 -18.51
CA LEU A 73 -11.02 4.40 -19.12
C LEU A 73 -12.15 3.51 -18.61
N ILE A 74 -12.67 3.77 -17.41
CA ILE A 74 -13.71 2.95 -16.80
C ILE A 74 -14.81 3.80 -16.16
N ASP A 75 -16.06 3.37 -16.32
CA ASP A 75 -17.21 4.08 -15.74
C ASP A 75 -17.36 3.80 -14.24
N ASP A 76 -17.04 2.57 -13.83
CA ASP A 76 -17.17 2.10 -12.45
C ASP A 76 -15.81 2.04 -11.76
N MET A 77 -15.46 3.15 -11.11
CA MET A 77 -14.22 3.26 -10.33
C MET A 77 -14.23 2.41 -9.06
N SER A 78 -15.40 1.91 -8.61
CA SER A 78 -15.49 1.10 -7.40
C SER A 78 -14.72 -0.23 -7.50
N LEU A 79 -14.43 -0.66 -8.73
CA LEU A 79 -13.55 -1.81 -9.03
C LEU A 79 -12.13 -1.63 -8.51
N PHE A 80 -11.68 -0.38 -8.30
CA PHE A 80 -10.37 -0.05 -7.76
C PHE A 80 -10.37 0.32 -6.27
N ASN A 81 -11.53 0.30 -5.60
CA ASN A 81 -11.64 0.67 -4.18
C ASN A 81 -10.71 -0.17 -3.30
N VAL A 82 -10.41 -1.41 -3.66
CA VAL A 82 -9.46 -2.27 -2.93
C VAL A 82 -8.08 -1.61 -2.74
N PHE A 83 -7.65 -0.77 -3.69
CA PHE A 83 -6.40 -0.02 -3.61
C PHE A 83 -6.50 1.23 -2.73
N LEU A 84 -7.72 1.76 -2.54
CA LEU A 84 -8.00 3.00 -1.81
C LEU A 84 -8.36 2.76 -0.34
N LEU A 85 -8.91 1.60 -0.01
CA LEU A 85 -9.31 1.23 1.35
C LEU A 85 -8.20 1.49 2.39
N PRO A 86 -6.91 1.17 2.15
CA PRO A 86 -5.86 1.49 3.11
C PRO A 86 -5.77 2.99 3.46
N ASN A 87 -6.05 3.88 2.50
CA ASN A 87 -6.08 5.32 2.72
C ASN A 87 -7.27 5.73 3.57
N ASP A 88 -8.45 5.12 3.36
CA ASP A 88 -9.63 5.37 4.18
C ASP A 88 -9.37 5.04 5.67
N TYR A 89 -8.82 3.87 5.97
CA TYR A 89 -8.51 3.48 7.35
C TYR A 89 -7.34 4.28 7.94
N HIS A 90 -6.36 4.70 7.12
CA HIS A 90 -5.34 5.66 7.56
C HIS A 90 -5.96 7.02 7.95
N ASN A 91 -6.87 7.53 7.13
CA ASN A 91 -7.59 8.78 7.40
C ASN A 91 -8.47 8.67 8.65
N LEU A 92 -9.07 7.52 8.91
CA LEU A 92 -9.81 7.29 10.15
C LEU A 92 -8.91 7.39 11.39
N LYS A 93 -7.70 6.78 11.36
CA LYS A 93 -6.71 6.93 12.43
C LYS A 93 -6.33 8.38 12.64
N ALA A 94 -6.09 9.11 11.54
CA ALA A 94 -5.76 10.52 11.58
C ALA A 94 -6.90 11.35 12.19
N ALA A 95 -8.14 11.10 11.80
CA ALA A 95 -9.32 11.78 12.35
C ALA A 95 -9.49 11.55 13.85
N ILE A 96 -9.36 10.30 14.33
CA ILE A 96 -9.44 9.98 15.75
C ILE A 96 -8.32 10.69 16.55
N LYS A 97 -7.08 10.62 16.06
CA LYS A 97 -5.93 11.29 16.70
C LYS A 97 -6.11 12.81 16.74
N LEU A 98 -6.61 13.40 15.65
CA LEU A 98 -6.89 14.84 15.55
C LEU A 98 -7.90 15.29 16.60
N VAL A 99 -9.02 14.58 16.72
CA VAL A 99 -10.09 14.93 17.67
C VAL A 99 -9.64 14.74 19.12
N ILE A 100 -8.95 13.65 19.43
CA ILE A 100 -8.49 13.37 20.81
C ILE A 100 -7.40 14.34 21.25
N SER A 101 -6.51 14.74 20.35
CA SER A 101 -5.43 15.70 20.65
C SER A 101 -5.89 17.16 20.65
N ASN A 102 -7.13 17.46 20.25
CA ASN A 102 -7.62 18.82 19.98
C ASN A 102 -6.70 19.61 19.03
N SER A 103 -6.02 18.92 18.10
CA SER A 103 -5.18 19.56 17.11
C SER A 103 -6.03 20.07 15.92
N SER A 104 -5.52 21.10 15.24
CA SER A 104 -6.09 21.64 14.01
C SER A 104 -5.27 21.30 12.77
N SER A 105 -4.21 20.50 12.89
CA SER A 105 -3.31 20.17 11.78
C SER A 105 -3.97 19.20 10.79
N THR A 106 -4.15 19.64 9.56
CA THR A 106 -4.79 18.88 8.47
C THR A 106 -3.82 18.00 7.67
N GLY A 107 -2.51 18.19 7.80
CA GLY A 107 -1.49 17.49 7.01
C GLY A 107 -1.28 15.99 7.31
N TYR A 108 -2.23 15.33 7.96
CA TYR A 108 -2.16 13.89 8.29
C TYR A 108 -3.01 13.01 7.37
N PHE A 109 -3.92 13.61 6.61
CA PHE A 109 -4.78 12.89 5.70
C PHE A 109 -4.07 12.57 4.40
N THR A 110 -4.44 11.45 3.80
CA THR A 110 -4.00 11.00 2.48
C THR A 110 -5.14 11.21 1.50
N ASP A 111 -4.82 11.75 0.33
CA ASP A 111 -5.78 11.92 -0.77
C ASP A 111 -6.14 10.58 -1.43
N HIS A 112 -7.05 10.61 -2.41
CA HIS A 112 -7.57 9.44 -3.11
C HIS A 112 -8.06 8.37 -2.13
N CYS A 113 -9.20 8.67 -1.54
CA CYS A 113 -9.90 7.85 -0.57
C CYS A 113 -11.37 7.74 -1.02
N THR A 114 -12.08 6.71 -0.57
CA THR A 114 -13.49 6.51 -0.94
C THR A 114 -14.42 7.32 -0.04
N ILE A 115 -13.92 7.77 1.11
CA ILE A 115 -14.65 8.56 2.10
C ILE A 115 -13.92 9.88 2.30
N ASP A 116 -14.64 10.99 2.23
CA ASP A 116 -14.11 12.32 2.53
C ASP A 116 -13.55 12.38 3.97
N PRO A 117 -12.27 12.74 4.17
CA PRO A 117 -11.68 12.90 5.50
C PRO A 117 -12.47 13.84 6.41
N GLU A 118 -13.14 14.86 5.87
CA GLU A 118 -13.97 15.77 6.67
C GLU A 118 -15.18 15.04 7.28
N THR A 119 -15.77 14.10 6.54
CA THR A 119 -16.85 13.24 7.04
C THR A 119 -16.37 12.38 8.20
N MET A 120 -15.13 11.85 8.12
CA MET A 120 -14.53 11.10 9.22
C MET A 120 -14.31 11.96 10.47
N VAL A 121 -13.81 13.18 10.28
CA VAL A 121 -13.62 14.13 11.38
C VAL A 121 -14.96 14.49 12.01
N GLU A 122 -16.00 14.74 11.22
CA GLU A 122 -17.35 15.03 11.72
C GLU A 122 -17.91 13.85 12.52
N ALA A 123 -17.83 12.62 11.98
CA ALA A 123 -18.29 11.41 12.64
C ALA A 123 -17.65 11.23 14.02
N VAL A 124 -16.32 11.41 14.12
CA VAL A 124 -15.58 11.28 15.36
C VAL A 124 -15.90 12.43 16.33
N LYS A 125 -15.96 13.68 15.87
CA LYS A 125 -16.25 14.86 16.71
C LYS A 125 -17.64 14.79 17.34
N THR A 126 -18.63 14.41 16.53
CA THR A 126 -20.03 14.32 16.97
C THR A 126 -20.36 12.99 17.64
N LYS A 127 -19.42 12.03 17.61
CA LYS A 127 -19.63 10.63 18.02
C LYS A 127 -20.79 9.97 17.28
N ASN A 128 -21.06 10.43 16.05
CA ASN A 128 -22.07 9.88 15.18
C ASN A 128 -21.39 9.03 14.10
N PHE A 129 -21.00 7.80 14.45
CA PHE A 129 -20.32 6.89 13.53
C PHE A 129 -21.23 6.34 12.42
N THR A 130 -22.55 6.58 12.49
CA THR A 130 -23.49 6.22 11.40
C THR A 130 -23.28 7.04 10.13
N LEU A 131 -22.51 8.13 10.20
CA LEU A 131 -22.06 8.90 9.03
C LEU A 131 -21.04 8.13 8.18
N LEU A 132 -20.43 7.07 8.73
CA LEU A 132 -19.45 6.24 8.04
C LEU A 132 -20.11 5.01 7.42
N PRO A 133 -19.53 4.45 6.33
CA PRO A 133 -20.00 3.20 5.75
C PRO A 133 -20.03 2.04 6.75
N GLU A 134 -20.87 1.03 6.47
CA GLU A 134 -21.09 -0.13 7.34
C GLU A 134 -19.80 -0.83 7.76
N HIS A 135 -18.86 -1.03 6.82
CA HIS A 135 -17.57 -1.69 7.05
C HIS A 135 -16.62 -0.89 7.97
N MET A 136 -16.92 0.37 8.26
CA MET A 136 -16.06 1.26 9.04
C MET A 136 -16.72 1.75 10.35
N SER A 137 -18.06 1.86 10.37
CA SER A 137 -18.81 2.48 11.46
C SER A 137 -18.51 1.86 12.84
N ALA A 138 -18.65 0.54 12.98
CA ALA A 138 -18.43 -0.17 14.24
C ALA A 138 -16.97 -0.08 14.71
N VAL A 139 -16.03 -0.19 13.78
CA VAL A 139 -14.58 -0.13 14.03
C VAL A 139 -14.18 1.26 14.52
N ALA A 140 -14.74 2.32 13.90
CA ALA A 140 -14.49 3.70 14.30
C ALA A 140 -14.97 3.95 15.74
N GLU A 141 -16.15 3.44 16.10
CA GLU A 141 -16.69 3.53 17.45
C GLU A 141 -15.83 2.78 18.47
N GLU A 142 -15.48 1.53 18.17
CA GLU A 142 -14.63 0.70 19.03
C GLU A 142 -13.26 1.34 19.26
N ALA A 143 -12.61 1.79 18.19
CA ALA A 143 -11.29 2.40 18.24
C ALA A 143 -11.30 3.71 19.03
N TYR A 144 -12.29 4.58 18.79
CA TYR A 144 -12.46 5.83 19.56
C TYR A 144 -12.67 5.55 21.05
N ASN A 145 -13.60 4.67 21.39
CA ASN A 145 -13.90 4.31 22.77
C ASN A 145 -12.67 3.70 23.47
N THR A 146 -11.91 2.88 22.76
CA THR A 146 -10.68 2.28 23.28
C THR A 146 -9.66 3.33 23.68
N VAL A 147 -9.40 4.34 22.85
CA VAL A 147 -8.45 5.41 23.21
C VAL A 147 -8.98 6.26 24.35
N VAL A 148 -10.25 6.62 24.35
CA VAL A 148 -10.85 7.45 25.42
C VAL A 148 -10.79 6.75 26.77
N GLN A 149 -11.04 5.44 26.82
CA GLN A 149 -11.06 4.67 28.07
C GLN A 149 -9.66 4.32 28.58
N THR A 150 -8.73 4.00 27.68
CA THR A 150 -7.42 3.43 28.06
C THR A 150 -6.26 4.42 27.92
N GLY A 151 -6.45 5.52 27.18
CA GLY A 151 -5.37 6.41 26.74
C GLY A 151 -4.37 5.76 25.76
N ASN A 152 -4.60 4.51 25.34
CA ASN A 152 -3.65 3.74 24.56
C ASN A 152 -3.90 3.89 23.05
N GLY A 153 -3.22 4.86 22.44
CA GLY A 153 -3.26 5.07 20.99
C GLY A 153 -2.77 3.89 20.16
N GLN A 154 -1.91 3.02 20.71
CA GLN A 154 -1.44 1.84 19.98
C GLN A 154 -2.56 0.81 19.78
N LEU A 155 -3.47 0.66 20.75
CA LEU A 155 -4.61 -0.26 20.61
C LEU A 155 -5.59 0.23 19.53
N CYS A 156 -5.79 1.54 19.43
CA CYS A 156 -6.56 2.16 18.34
C CYS A 156 -6.01 1.80 16.97
N ASP A 157 -4.69 1.96 16.80
CA ASP A 157 -4.03 1.68 15.53
C ASP A 157 -4.18 0.19 15.18
N VAL A 158 -4.05 -0.72 16.15
CA VAL A 158 -4.24 -2.17 15.94
C VAL A 158 -5.66 -2.51 15.49
N ILE A 159 -6.69 -1.96 16.15
CA ILE A 159 -8.10 -2.19 15.80
C ILE A 159 -8.36 -1.74 14.35
N ILE A 160 -7.89 -0.54 14.01
CA ILE A 160 -8.14 0.06 12.70
C ILE A 160 -7.33 -0.63 11.60
N ASP A 161 -6.06 -0.96 11.86
CA ASP A 161 -5.21 -1.65 10.89
C ASP A 161 -5.70 -3.06 10.58
N LYS A 162 -6.20 -3.78 11.60
CA LYS A 162 -6.82 -5.09 11.40
C LYS A 162 -8.08 -4.98 10.54
N ALA A 163 -8.98 -4.05 10.87
CA ALA A 163 -10.19 -3.83 10.09
C ALA A 163 -9.90 -3.43 8.63
N ALA A 164 -8.83 -2.67 8.38
CA ALA A 164 -8.37 -2.34 7.04
C ALA A 164 -7.99 -3.61 6.25
N MET A 165 -7.24 -4.52 6.88
CA MET A 165 -6.84 -5.79 6.27
C MET A 165 -8.05 -6.70 6.00
N GLU A 166 -8.94 -6.86 6.98
CA GLU A 166 -10.15 -7.69 6.85
C GLU A 166 -11.07 -7.16 5.74
N THR A 167 -11.33 -5.85 5.74
CA THR A 167 -12.20 -5.23 4.73
C THR A 167 -11.58 -5.32 3.33
N MET A 168 -10.27 -5.09 3.20
CA MET A 168 -9.58 -5.23 1.93
C MET A 168 -9.67 -6.66 1.40
N TYR A 169 -9.45 -7.66 2.26
CA TYR A 169 -9.59 -9.07 1.89
C TYR A 169 -11.02 -9.40 1.47
N GLU A 170 -12.03 -9.05 2.29
CA GLU A 170 -13.44 -9.31 2.00
C GLU A 170 -13.91 -8.66 0.69
N VAL A 171 -13.58 -7.38 0.47
CA VAL A 171 -13.94 -6.66 -0.75
C VAL A 171 -13.27 -7.31 -1.97
N SER A 172 -12.00 -7.71 -1.86
CA SER A 172 -11.29 -8.37 -2.96
C SER A 172 -11.84 -9.76 -3.28
N SER A 173 -12.25 -10.54 -2.28
CA SER A 173 -12.77 -11.90 -2.44
C SER A 173 -14.08 -11.95 -3.24
N LYS A 174 -14.85 -10.85 -3.21
CA LYS A 174 -16.09 -10.67 -3.97
C LYS A 174 -15.83 -10.28 -5.43
N GLN A 175 -14.61 -9.85 -5.77
CA GLN A 175 -14.24 -9.51 -7.13
C GLN A 175 -13.98 -10.78 -7.93
N SER A 176 -14.26 -10.76 -9.24
CA SER A 176 -13.99 -11.88 -10.15
C SER A 176 -12.56 -11.89 -10.69
N ASN A 177 -11.78 -10.84 -10.46
CA ASN A 177 -10.46 -10.68 -11.03
C ASN A 177 -9.35 -11.13 -10.07
N GLU A 178 -8.53 -12.07 -10.54
CA GLU A 178 -7.43 -12.65 -9.78
C GLU A 178 -6.37 -11.62 -9.32
N VAL A 179 -6.14 -10.53 -10.07
CA VAL A 179 -5.15 -9.51 -9.68
C VAL A 179 -5.60 -8.77 -8.43
N LEU A 180 -6.90 -8.45 -8.34
CA LEU A 180 -7.46 -7.75 -7.18
C LEU A 180 -7.47 -8.64 -5.95
N GLN A 181 -7.79 -9.92 -6.13
CA GLN A 181 -7.72 -10.93 -5.06
C GLN A 181 -6.27 -11.13 -4.58
N TRP A 182 -5.32 -11.34 -5.50
CA TRP A 182 -3.90 -11.49 -5.15
C TRP A 182 -3.32 -10.24 -4.50
N HIS A 183 -3.76 -9.05 -4.90
CA HIS A 183 -3.34 -7.80 -4.25
C HIS A 183 -3.64 -7.83 -2.75
N ALA A 184 -4.90 -8.05 -2.39
CA ALA A 184 -5.31 -8.06 -0.99
C ALA A 184 -4.63 -9.22 -0.24
N GLU A 185 -4.66 -10.43 -0.79
CA GLU A 185 -4.07 -11.62 -0.17
C GLU A 185 -2.60 -11.42 0.17
N ILE A 186 -1.78 -11.00 -0.81
CA ILE A 186 -0.34 -10.79 -0.60
C ILE A 186 -0.09 -9.66 0.41
N LYS A 187 -0.87 -8.57 0.36
CA LYS A 187 -0.74 -7.43 1.29
C LYS A 187 -1.11 -7.79 2.72
N VAL A 188 -2.18 -8.55 2.93
CA VAL A 188 -2.61 -9.01 4.26
C VAL A 188 -1.58 -10.00 4.81
N ALA A 189 -1.19 -11.00 4.05
CA ALA A 189 -0.21 -11.99 4.49
C ALA A 189 1.16 -11.37 4.83
N ALA A 190 1.67 -10.47 3.98
CA ALA A 190 2.90 -9.72 4.29
C ALA A 190 2.75 -8.85 5.55
N SER A 191 1.55 -8.31 5.80
CA SER A 191 1.27 -7.52 7.01
C SER A 191 1.18 -8.38 8.27
N ASN A 192 0.57 -9.55 8.19
CA ASN A 192 0.59 -10.54 9.28
C ASN A 192 2.01 -10.97 9.64
N ILE A 193 2.87 -11.22 8.65
CA ILE A 193 4.28 -11.56 8.91
C ILE A 193 5.02 -10.39 9.60
N LYS A 194 4.79 -9.15 9.16
CA LYS A 194 5.33 -7.97 9.85
C LYS A 194 4.82 -7.86 11.29
N ILE A 195 3.54 -8.13 11.52
CA ILE A 195 2.92 -8.12 12.85
C ILE A 195 3.54 -9.19 13.74
N ALA A 196 3.75 -10.41 13.22
CA ALA A 196 4.44 -11.50 13.91
C ALA A 196 5.84 -11.06 14.38
N VAL A 197 6.67 -10.57 13.44
CA VAL A 197 8.05 -10.18 13.72
C VAL A 197 8.11 -8.99 14.69
N ARG A 198 7.26 -7.98 14.50
CA ARG A 198 7.21 -6.81 15.41
C ARG A 198 6.66 -7.18 16.79
N GLY A 199 5.63 -8.01 16.84
CA GLY A 199 5.03 -8.51 18.09
C GLY A 199 6.05 -9.29 18.90
N GLN A 200 6.77 -10.21 18.26
CA GLN A 200 7.89 -10.96 18.84
C GLN A 200 8.97 -10.01 19.37
N LYS A 201 9.47 -9.10 18.52
CA LYS A 201 10.56 -8.17 18.87
C LYS A 201 10.20 -7.23 20.03
N THR A 202 8.92 -6.89 20.16
CA THR A 202 8.42 -5.98 21.21
C THR A 202 7.85 -6.71 22.42
N GLY A 203 7.95 -8.04 22.49
CA GLY A 203 7.51 -8.84 23.63
C GLY A 203 6.00 -8.79 23.87
N LYS A 204 5.20 -8.67 22.79
CA LYS A 204 3.74 -8.72 22.89
C LYS A 204 3.29 -10.13 23.24
N ASP A 205 2.23 -10.24 24.03
CA ASP A 205 1.64 -11.54 24.36
C ASP A 205 0.91 -12.15 23.15
N LEU A 206 0.66 -13.46 23.22
CA LEU A 206 0.02 -14.20 22.14
C LEU A 206 -1.35 -13.61 21.76
N LYS A 207 -2.14 -13.20 22.76
CA LYS A 207 -3.47 -12.65 22.55
C LYS A 207 -3.41 -11.34 21.75
N TRP A 208 -2.45 -10.47 22.06
CA TRP A 208 -2.23 -9.24 21.31
C TRP A 208 -1.86 -9.53 19.86
N ILE A 209 -0.97 -10.51 19.63
CA ILE A 209 -0.52 -10.89 18.28
C ILE A 209 -1.71 -11.43 17.47
N GLN A 210 -2.48 -12.36 18.02
CA GLN A 210 -3.70 -12.90 17.40
C GLN A 210 -4.72 -11.79 17.10
N ASN A 211 -4.93 -10.88 18.05
CA ASN A 211 -5.87 -9.78 17.88
C ASN A 211 -5.43 -8.75 16.83
N ALA A 212 -4.14 -8.66 16.50
CA ALA A 212 -3.63 -7.74 15.50
C ALA A 212 -3.63 -8.32 14.07
N MET A 213 -3.69 -9.65 13.93
CA MET A 213 -3.66 -10.32 12.64
C MET A 213 -5.06 -10.46 12.03
N ALA A 214 -5.09 -10.52 10.70
CA ALA A 214 -6.29 -10.75 9.89
C ALA A 214 -6.17 -12.05 9.10
N TYR A 215 -7.29 -12.64 8.69
CA TYR A 215 -7.31 -13.85 7.86
C TYR A 215 -6.67 -13.60 6.48
N CYS A 216 -5.94 -14.59 5.97
CA CYS A 216 -5.47 -14.70 4.59
C CYS A 216 -5.29 -16.19 4.24
N ASP A 217 -5.39 -16.55 2.96
CA ASP A 217 -5.40 -17.96 2.53
C ASP A 217 -4.02 -18.63 2.61
N SER A 218 -2.96 -17.86 2.41
CA SER A 218 -1.58 -18.36 2.28
C SER A 218 -0.88 -18.63 3.62
N LEU A 219 -1.49 -18.29 4.75
CA LEU A 219 -0.93 -18.44 6.09
C LEU A 219 -1.97 -18.97 7.07
N ASP A 220 -1.58 -19.95 7.87
CA ASP A 220 -2.26 -20.25 9.14
C ASP A 220 -1.90 -19.17 10.17
N ILE A 221 -2.86 -18.27 10.43
CA ILE A 221 -2.68 -17.13 11.33
C ILE A 221 -2.42 -17.56 12.77
N GLU A 222 -3.05 -18.64 13.22
CA GLU A 222 -2.87 -19.14 14.57
C GLU A 222 -1.49 -19.77 14.75
N ALA A 223 -1.04 -20.56 13.76
CA ALA A 223 0.31 -21.12 13.75
C ALA A 223 1.38 -20.02 13.69
N LEU A 224 1.18 -18.99 12.86
CA LEU A 224 2.09 -17.85 12.78
C LEU A 224 2.14 -17.05 14.08
N ALA A 225 1.00 -16.77 14.71
CA ALA A 225 0.93 -16.07 15.98
C ALA A 225 1.64 -16.87 17.10
N GLN A 226 1.44 -18.19 17.12
CA GLN A 226 2.09 -19.09 18.06
C GLN A 226 3.62 -19.13 17.84
N ALA A 227 4.07 -19.20 16.59
CA ALA A 227 5.49 -19.10 16.24
C ALA A 227 6.09 -17.77 16.70
N ALA A 228 5.39 -16.66 16.47
CA ALA A 228 5.80 -15.33 16.89
C ALA A 228 5.91 -15.17 18.41
N PHE A 229 5.02 -15.82 19.16
CA PHE A 229 5.09 -15.84 20.62
C PHE A 229 6.32 -16.61 21.13
N PHE A 230 6.78 -17.65 20.41
CA PHE A 230 7.94 -18.44 20.82
C PHE A 230 9.27 -17.76 20.51
N SER A 231 9.59 -17.52 19.24
CA SER A 231 10.85 -16.89 18.85
C SER A 231 10.86 -16.45 17.39
N PHE A 232 11.87 -15.65 17.01
CA PHE A 232 12.08 -15.27 15.62
C PHE A 232 12.44 -16.48 14.74
N GLU A 233 13.21 -17.43 15.26
CA GLU A 233 13.57 -18.67 14.58
C GLU A 233 12.34 -19.52 14.29
N ALA A 234 11.38 -19.58 15.22
CA ALA A 234 10.11 -20.27 15.02
C ALA A 234 9.28 -19.62 13.90
N ILE A 235 9.26 -18.28 13.80
CA ILE A 235 8.64 -17.58 12.65
C ILE A 235 9.30 -18.04 11.35
N CYS A 236 10.64 -18.04 11.29
CA CYS A 236 11.38 -18.42 10.09
C CYS A 236 11.13 -19.89 9.71
N GLU A 237 11.13 -20.81 10.68
CA GLU A 237 10.81 -22.22 10.46
C GLU A 237 9.39 -22.43 9.93
N TYR A 238 8.41 -21.72 10.50
CA TYR A 238 7.04 -21.73 9.98
C TYR A 238 6.98 -21.26 8.52
N LEU A 239 7.58 -20.10 8.22
CA LEU A 239 7.56 -19.52 6.86
C LEU A 239 8.28 -20.36 5.80
N ARG A 240 9.30 -21.14 6.18
CA ARG A 240 9.95 -22.09 5.25
C ARG A 240 9.01 -23.16 4.69
N ASN A 241 7.86 -23.36 5.33
CA ASN A 241 6.84 -24.32 4.91
C ASN A 241 5.63 -23.67 4.22
N THR A 242 5.72 -22.39 3.87
CA THR A 242 4.64 -21.64 3.18
C THR A 242 5.13 -21.08 1.84
N ASP A 243 4.24 -20.40 1.12
CA ASP A 243 4.58 -19.67 -0.12
C ASP A 243 5.64 -18.57 0.08
N TYR A 244 5.98 -18.24 1.33
CA TYR A 244 6.95 -17.22 1.72
C TYR A 244 8.35 -17.77 2.00
N ALA A 245 8.59 -19.07 1.75
CA ALA A 245 9.85 -19.74 2.05
C ALA A 245 11.08 -19.04 1.43
N GLU A 246 10.98 -18.60 0.17
CA GLU A 246 12.06 -17.87 -0.52
C GLU A 246 12.36 -16.49 0.10
N GLY A 247 11.43 -15.93 0.87
CA GLY A 247 11.61 -14.66 1.57
C GLY A 247 12.30 -14.80 2.92
N VAL A 248 12.44 -16.01 3.46
CA VAL A 248 12.98 -16.23 4.82
C VAL A 248 14.42 -15.74 4.95
N ASP A 249 15.26 -16.01 3.94
CA ASP A 249 16.66 -15.55 3.94
C ASP A 249 16.74 -14.01 4.00
N GLU A 250 15.83 -13.31 3.31
CA GLU A 250 15.76 -11.85 3.36
C GLU A 250 15.22 -11.36 4.72
N LEU A 251 14.29 -12.08 5.33
CA LEU A 251 13.79 -11.78 6.66
C LEU A 251 14.87 -11.91 7.75
N GLU A 252 15.69 -12.96 7.66
CA GLU A 252 16.84 -13.18 8.55
C GLU A 252 17.88 -12.05 8.42
N ARG A 253 18.03 -11.45 7.23
CA ARG A 253 18.86 -10.25 7.03
C ARG A 253 18.24 -9.03 7.69
N SER A 254 16.99 -8.71 7.36
CA SER A 254 16.22 -7.65 8.03
C SER A 254 14.74 -7.65 7.62
N LEU A 255 13.88 -7.10 8.47
CA LEU A 255 12.46 -6.88 8.11
C LEU A 255 12.31 -6.00 6.86
N SER A 256 13.18 -5.00 6.67
CA SER A 256 13.18 -4.14 5.48
C SER A 256 13.57 -4.91 4.21
N SER A 257 14.49 -5.86 4.30
CA SER A 257 14.89 -6.73 3.19
C SER A 257 13.73 -7.66 2.79
N PHE A 258 13.02 -8.21 3.77
CA PHE A 258 11.80 -8.99 3.53
C PHE A 258 10.67 -8.17 2.92
N GLU A 259 10.46 -6.93 3.37
CA GLU A 259 9.47 -6.01 2.79
C GLU A 259 9.78 -5.77 1.30
N LEU A 260 11.05 -5.50 0.96
CA LEU A 260 11.48 -5.36 -0.42
C LEU A 260 11.28 -6.64 -1.23
N TRP A 261 11.60 -7.80 -0.66
CA TRP A 261 11.36 -9.10 -1.30
C TRP A 261 9.88 -9.31 -1.62
N CYS A 262 8.99 -9.03 -0.66
CA CYS A 262 7.53 -9.10 -0.86
C CYS A 262 7.07 -8.18 -2.01
N GLU A 263 7.55 -6.94 -2.04
CA GLU A 263 7.20 -5.98 -3.10
C GLU A 263 7.71 -6.45 -4.49
N ASN A 264 8.91 -7.01 -4.54
CA ASN A 264 9.49 -7.58 -5.77
C ASN A 264 8.75 -8.83 -6.24
N TRP A 265 8.38 -9.72 -5.32
CA TRP A 265 7.59 -10.91 -5.61
C TRP A 265 6.20 -10.53 -6.15
N TYR A 266 5.55 -9.56 -5.50
CA TYR A 266 4.29 -8.99 -5.95
C TYR A 266 4.39 -8.42 -7.37
N MET A 267 5.43 -7.63 -7.65
CA MET A 267 5.67 -7.08 -9.00
C MET A 267 5.83 -8.19 -10.05
N ARG A 268 6.57 -9.27 -9.74
CA ARG A 268 6.71 -10.43 -10.63
C ARG A 268 5.36 -11.12 -10.89
N LYS A 269 4.49 -11.23 -9.89
CA LYS A 269 3.15 -11.83 -10.04
C LYS A 269 2.23 -11.03 -10.94
N ILE A 270 2.32 -9.69 -10.96
CA ILE A 270 1.44 -8.86 -11.80
C ILE A 270 1.96 -8.69 -13.24
N LYS A 271 3.27 -8.85 -13.49
CA LYS A 271 3.88 -8.71 -14.84
C LYS A 271 3.17 -9.49 -15.96
N PRO A 272 2.69 -10.74 -15.77
CA PRO A 272 1.97 -11.47 -16.81
C PRO A 272 0.69 -10.80 -17.30
N GLN A 273 0.14 -9.83 -16.58
CA GLN A 273 -1.02 -9.06 -17.04
C GLN A 273 -0.73 -8.24 -18.31
N LYS A 274 0.55 -8.10 -18.72
CA LYS A 274 0.93 -7.58 -20.04
C LYS A 274 0.37 -8.37 -21.23
N TYR A 275 -0.01 -9.63 -21.01
CA TYR A 275 -0.51 -10.52 -22.05
C TYR A 275 -2.04 -10.71 -21.99
N ASN A 276 -2.69 -10.23 -20.93
CA ASN A 276 -4.16 -10.30 -20.80
C ASN A 276 -4.84 -9.16 -21.57
N GLN A 277 -5.94 -9.45 -22.26
CA GLN A 277 -6.58 -8.49 -23.19
C GLN A 277 -8.05 -8.17 -22.85
N PHE A 278 -8.68 -8.97 -21.99
CA PHE A 278 -10.15 -8.98 -21.86
C PHE A 278 -10.65 -8.75 -20.44
N THR A 279 -9.75 -8.47 -19.48
CA THR A 279 -10.12 -8.28 -18.07
C THR A 279 -9.66 -6.93 -17.56
N ILE A 280 -10.07 -6.58 -16.33
CA ILE A 280 -9.56 -5.41 -15.60
C ILE A 280 -8.09 -5.54 -15.17
N GLY A 281 -7.53 -6.76 -15.23
CA GLY A 281 -6.18 -7.08 -14.75
C GLY A 281 -5.07 -6.18 -15.29
N PRO A 282 -5.01 -5.83 -16.59
CA PRO A 282 -4.01 -4.91 -17.11
C PRO A 282 -4.14 -3.48 -16.55
N LEU A 283 -5.36 -2.98 -16.30
CA LEU A 283 -5.56 -1.65 -15.71
C LEU A 283 -5.07 -1.65 -14.26
N ALA A 284 -5.45 -2.67 -13.49
CA ALA A 284 -4.98 -2.86 -12.11
C ALA A 284 -3.45 -2.98 -12.05
N ALA A 285 -2.85 -3.81 -12.92
CA ALA A 285 -1.40 -3.97 -12.99
C ALA A 285 -0.68 -2.67 -13.37
N TYR A 286 -1.24 -1.88 -14.28
CA TYR A 286 -0.71 -0.56 -14.63
C TYR A 286 -0.76 0.40 -13.44
N LEU A 287 -1.89 0.48 -12.73
CA LEU A 287 -2.02 1.33 -11.53
C LEU A 287 -0.97 0.98 -10.48
N LEU A 288 -0.77 -0.32 -10.22
CA LEU A 288 0.23 -0.83 -9.28
C LEU A 288 1.67 -0.58 -9.76
N ALA A 289 1.92 -0.68 -11.06
CA ALA A 289 3.20 -0.34 -11.65
C ALA A 289 3.53 1.15 -11.46
N ARG A 290 2.55 2.03 -11.66
CA ARG A 290 2.67 3.47 -11.42
C ARG A 290 2.91 3.81 -9.95
N GLU A 291 2.20 3.15 -9.03
CA GLU A 291 2.44 3.29 -7.59
C GLU A 291 3.88 2.89 -7.22
N ASN A 292 4.39 1.80 -7.81
CA ASN A 292 5.77 1.36 -7.62
C ASN A 292 6.79 2.37 -8.16
N GLU A 293 6.56 2.94 -9.34
CA GLU A 293 7.41 3.99 -9.90
C GLU A 293 7.46 5.22 -9.02
N ILE A 294 6.30 5.70 -8.55
CA ILE A 294 6.21 6.87 -7.68
C ILE A 294 6.97 6.61 -6.38
N LYS A 295 6.83 5.43 -5.77
CA LYS A 295 7.60 5.05 -4.57
C LYS A 295 9.10 5.00 -4.83
N MET A 296 9.50 4.46 -5.98
CA MET A 296 10.90 4.37 -6.38
C MET A 296 11.52 5.75 -6.58
N VAL A 297 10.86 6.60 -7.37
CA VAL A 297 11.29 7.98 -7.63
C VAL A 297 11.35 8.77 -6.31
N ARG A 298 10.31 8.68 -5.46
CA ARG A 298 10.32 9.31 -4.13
C ARG A 298 11.53 8.89 -3.31
N MET A 299 11.84 7.60 -3.29
CA MET A 299 12.97 7.05 -2.53
C MET A 299 14.32 7.58 -3.03
N ILE A 300 14.50 7.65 -4.36
CA ILE A 300 15.71 8.21 -4.97
C ILE A 300 15.83 9.70 -4.67
N LEU A 301 14.76 10.49 -4.91
CA LEU A 301 14.75 11.93 -4.66
C LEU A 301 15.04 12.26 -3.19
N LEU A 302 14.41 11.54 -2.25
CA LEU A 302 14.69 11.71 -0.82
C LEU A 302 16.12 11.29 -0.46
N GLY A 303 16.63 10.21 -1.06
CA GLY A 303 18.00 9.78 -0.86
C GLY A 303 19.01 10.83 -1.33
N LYS A 304 18.80 11.42 -2.50
CA LYS A 304 19.62 12.52 -3.05
C LYS A 304 19.50 13.79 -2.22
N LEU A 305 18.29 14.18 -1.82
CA LEU A 305 18.03 15.36 -0.98
C LEU A 305 18.76 15.25 0.37
N ASN A 306 18.80 14.05 0.95
CA ASN A 306 19.49 13.77 2.22
C ASN A 306 20.95 13.34 2.03
N GLN A 307 21.49 13.40 0.82
CA GLN A 307 22.89 13.04 0.49
C GLN A 307 23.29 11.65 0.99
N LEU A 308 22.36 10.68 0.88
CA LEU A 308 22.64 9.30 1.23
C LEU A 308 23.63 8.67 0.23
N PRO A 309 24.51 7.75 0.69
CA PRO A 309 25.35 6.97 -0.21
C PRO A 309 24.51 6.24 -1.26
N GLU A 310 25.00 6.18 -2.49
CA GLU A 310 24.28 5.55 -3.59
C GLU A 310 23.93 4.08 -3.28
N GLU A 311 24.86 3.36 -2.66
CA GLU A 311 24.68 1.96 -2.25
C GLU A 311 23.49 1.80 -1.30
N ALA A 312 23.29 2.74 -0.37
CA ALA A 312 22.18 2.70 0.59
C ALA A 312 20.81 2.91 -0.08
N ILE A 313 20.78 3.70 -1.16
CA ILE A 313 19.59 3.88 -2.00
C ILE A 313 19.40 2.62 -2.88
N ARG A 314 20.50 2.11 -3.44
CA ARG A 314 20.55 0.95 -4.36
C ARG A 314 20.02 -0.32 -3.72
N GLU A 315 20.37 -0.58 -2.46
CA GLU A 315 19.87 -1.73 -1.67
C GLU A 315 18.34 -1.76 -1.53
N ARG A 316 17.66 -0.63 -1.78
CA ARG A 316 16.20 -0.48 -1.65
C ARG A 316 15.49 -0.41 -3.00
N LEU A 317 16.20 -0.58 -4.11
CA LEU A 317 15.61 -0.54 -5.44
C LEU A 317 14.71 -1.75 -5.67
N ARG A 318 13.53 -1.49 -6.22
CA ARG A 318 12.50 -2.46 -6.57
C ARG A 318 12.62 -2.87 -8.03
N ILE A 319 12.05 -4.03 -8.33
CA ILE A 319 11.84 -4.48 -9.70
C ILE A 319 10.83 -3.53 -10.37
N MET A 320 11.18 -3.07 -11.57
CA MET A 320 10.27 -2.27 -12.40
C MET A 320 9.30 -3.18 -13.15
N TYR A 321 8.11 -2.67 -13.45
CA TYR A 321 7.11 -3.44 -14.17
C TYR A 321 7.54 -3.71 -15.62
N VAL A 322 8.11 -2.71 -16.31
CA VAL A 322 8.60 -2.80 -17.70
C VAL A 322 10.01 -3.33 -17.82
#